data_AF-A0A2R6LB85-F1
#
_entry.id   AF-A0A2R6LB85-F1
#
_cell.length_a   1.000
_cell.length_b   1.000
_cell.length_c   1.000
_cell.angle_alpha   90.00
_cell.angle_beta   90.00
_cell.angle_gamma   90.00
#
_symmetry.space_group_name_H-M   'P 1'
#
loop_
_entity.id
_entity.type
_entity.pdbx_description
1 polymer ?
#
loop_
_entity_poly.entity_id
_entity_poly.type
_entity_poly.pdbx_seq_one_letter_code
_entity_poly.pdbx_strand_id
1 'polypeptide(L)' 'MSDDEPTVPVHCPECGSESQVPLSELADAVERHNENLHDGDDVARVDPAVRDRLTDMVVEDLGLL' A
#
# COMPACT_ATOMS: atom_id res chain seq x y z
N MET A 1 -23.46 4.64 -4.01
CA MET A 1 -22.69 3.73 -3.17
C MET A 1 -21.27 4.25 -3.23
N SER A 2 -20.84 5.02 -2.24
CA SER A 2 -19.45 5.49 -2.14
C SER A 2 -18.75 4.55 -1.16
N ASP A 3 -18.26 3.39 -1.62
CA ASP A 3 -17.55 2.46 -0.72
C ASP A 3 -16.69 1.37 -1.40
N ASP A 4 -16.46 1.41 -2.72
CA ASP A 4 -15.62 0.41 -3.45
C ASP A 4 -14.22 0.96 -3.77
N GLU A 5 -13.67 1.85 -2.95
CA GLU A 5 -12.30 2.29 -3.18
C GLU A 5 -11.33 1.17 -2.79
N PRO A 6 -10.44 0.72 -3.71
CA PRO A 6 -9.49 -0.33 -3.41
C PRO A 6 -8.58 0.10 -2.27
N THR A 7 -8.41 -0.77 -1.30
CA THR A 7 -7.44 -0.59 -0.23
C THR A 7 -6.11 -1.21 -0.61
N VAL A 8 -5.04 -0.51 -0.28
CA VAL A 8 -3.66 -0.90 -0.53
C VAL A 8 -3.00 -1.24 0.80
N PRO A 9 -2.38 -2.42 0.92
CA PRO A 9 -1.64 -2.77 2.12
C PRO A 9 -0.30 -2.03 2.19
N VAL A 10 0.01 -1.53 3.38
CA VAL A 10 1.24 -0.82 3.72
C VAL A 10 1.98 -1.60 4.79
N HIS A 11 3.28 -1.78 4.60
CA HIS A 11 4.18 -2.44 5.54
C HIS A 11 5.39 -1.56 5.86
N CYS A 12 5.65 -1.38 7.15
CA CYS A 12 6.86 -0.78 7.70
C CYS A 12 7.82 -1.88 8.20
N PRO A 13 8.99 -2.09 7.58
CA PRO A 13 9.92 -3.13 8.00
C PRO A 13 10.63 -2.84 9.33
N GLU A 14 10.79 -1.57 9.71
CA GLU A 14 11.49 -1.19 10.95
C GLU A 14 10.61 -1.34 12.19
N CYS A 15 9.35 -0.92 12.06
CA CYS A 15 8.37 -0.95 13.13
C CYS A 15 7.42 -2.16 13.08
N GLY A 16 7.47 -2.94 11.99
CA GLY A 16 6.66 -4.15 11.79
C GLY A 16 5.16 -3.87 11.63
N SER A 17 4.77 -2.62 11.32
CA SER A 17 3.36 -2.28 11.18
C SER A 17 2.81 -2.72 9.84
N GLU A 18 1.65 -3.39 9.86
CA GLU A 18 0.87 -3.79 8.69
C GLU A 18 -0.50 -3.11 8.75
N SER A 19 -0.88 -2.39 7.69
CA SER A 19 -2.18 -1.72 7.61
C SER A 19 -2.74 -1.76 6.19
N GLN A 20 -4.05 -1.54 6.04
CA GLN A 20 -4.70 -1.36 4.74
C GLN A 20 -5.26 0.05 4.67
N VAL A 21 -4.88 0.79 3.62
CA VAL A 21 -5.22 2.21 3.47
C VAL A 21 -5.94 2.41 2.13
N PRO A 22 -7.00 3.22 2.04
CA PRO A 22 -7.62 3.56 0.77
C PRO A 22 -6.60 4.11 -0.24
N LEU A 23 -6.71 3.72 -1.51
CA LEU A 23 -5.74 4.14 -2.53
C LEU A 23 -5.64 5.67 -2.64
N SER A 24 -6.73 6.40 -2.40
CA SER A 24 -6.71 7.87 -2.41
C SER A 24 -5.90 8.49 -1.27
N GLU A 25 -5.77 7.79 -0.14
CA GLU A 25 -5.08 8.26 1.07
C GLU A 25 -3.68 7.65 1.24
N LEU A 26 -3.28 6.74 0.35
CA LEU A 26 -2.05 5.95 0.49
C LEU A 26 -0.80 6.81 0.64
N ALA A 27 -0.63 7.80 -0.25
CA ALA A 27 0.56 8.66 -0.25
C ALA A 27 0.67 9.44 1.06
N ASP A 28 -0.43 10.09 1.47
CA ASP A 28 -0.49 10.87 2.70
C ASP A 28 -0.29 9.99 3.94
N ALA A 29 -0.81 8.77 3.94
CA ALA A 29 -0.66 7.85 5.06
C ALA A 29 0.78 7.36 5.22
N VAL A 30 1.47 7.05 4.11
CA VAL A 30 2.88 6.63 4.11
C VAL A 30 3.79 7.78 4.53
N GLU A 31 3.60 8.97 3.94
CA GLU A 31 4.38 10.16 4.26
C GLU A 31 4.23 10.51 5.75
N ARG A 32 3.00 10.61 6.24
CA ARG A 32 2.73 10.88 7.65
C ARG A 32 3.33 9.84 8.58
N HIS A 33 3.34 8.56 8.20
CA HIS A 33 3.95 7.51 9.00
C HIS A 33 5.48 7.72 9.11
N ASN A 34 6.13 7.93 7.97
CA ASN A 34 7.57 8.12 7.90
C ASN A 34 8.01 9.40 8.64
N GLU A 35 7.28 10.50 8.48
CA GLU A 35 7.56 11.75 9.21
C GLU A 35 7.44 11.58 10.73
N ASN A 36 6.43 10.86 11.22
CA ASN A 36 6.18 10.74 12.65
C ASN A 36 7.03 9.69 13.36
N LEU A 37 7.44 8.62 12.66
CA LEU A 37 8.08 7.45 13.27
C LEU A 37 9.50 7.20 12.78
N HIS A 38 9.89 7.78 11.65
CA HIS A 38 11.17 7.54 10.99
C HIS A 38 11.88 8.82 10.57
N ASP A 39 11.57 9.94 11.23
CA ASP A 39 12.19 11.26 10.97
C ASP A 39 12.10 11.70 9.49
N GLY A 40 11.09 11.19 8.76
CA GLY A 40 10.89 11.44 7.33
C GLY A 40 11.64 10.49 6.39
N ASP A 41 12.38 9.50 6.91
CA ASP A 41 13.04 8.49 6.09
C ASP A 41 12.01 7.57 5.41
N ASP A 42 12.27 7.22 4.14
CA ASP A 42 11.37 6.41 3.31
C ASP A 42 11.43 4.92 3.71
N VAL A 43 10.78 4.61 4.83
CA VAL A 43 10.81 3.29 5.48
C VAL A 43 9.53 2.51 5.21
N ALA A 44 8.37 3.06 5.58
CA ALA A 44 7.08 2.46 5.30
C ALA A 44 6.74 2.58 3.82
N ARG A 45 6.23 1.49 3.24
CA ARG A 45 5.94 1.40 1.81
C ARG A 45 4.81 0.42 1.55
N VAL A 46 4.25 0.45 0.34
CA VAL A 46 3.30 -0.57 -0.13
C VAL A 46 3.93 -1.95 0.03
N ASP A 47 3.19 -2.88 0.61
CA ASP A 47 3.69 -4.22 0.88
C ASP A 47 4.12 -4.91 -0.43
N PRO A 48 5.40 -5.33 -0.54
CA PRO A 48 5.91 -5.93 -1.77
C PRO A 48 5.32 -7.32 -2.06
N ALA A 49 4.88 -8.07 -1.04
CA ALA A 49 4.20 -9.36 -1.25
C ALA A 49 2.81 -9.18 -1.90
N VAL A 50 2.22 -7.99 -1.81
CA VAL A 50 0.96 -7.66 -2.49
C VAL A 50 1.21 -7.17 -3.92
N ARG A 51 2.35 -6.53 -4.23
CA ARG A 51 2.73 -6.23 -5.62
C ARG A 51 2.80 -7.50 -6.47
N ASP A 52 3.37 -8.56 -5.93
CA ASP A 52 3.50 -9.83 -6.66
C ASP A 52 2.12 -10.49 -6.91
N ARG A 53 1.19 -10.45 -5.94
CA ARG A 53 -0.19 -10.96 -6.13
C ARG A 53 -1.10 -10.07 -6.96
N LEU A 54 -0.97 -8.74 -6.88
CA LEU A 54 -1.74 -7.80 -7.71
C LEU A 54 -1.39 -7.96 -9.19
N THR A 55 -0.12 -8.22 -9.51
CA THR A 55 0.30 -8.44 -10.89
C THR A 55 -0.41 -9.64 -11.50
N ASP A 56 -0.51 -10.75 -10.76
CA ASP A 56 -1.19 -11.95 -11.25
C ASP A 56 -2.71 -11.73 -11.42
N MET A 57 -3.37 -11.07 -10.46
CA MET A 57 -4.83 -10.82 -10.54
C MET A 57 -5.22 -9.77 -11.60
N VAL A 58 -4.42 -8.74 -11.82
CA VAL A 58 -4.68 -7.70 -12.84
C VAL A 58 -4.49 -8.24 -14.25
N VAL A 59 -3.56 -9.19 -14.45
CA VAL A 59 -3.36 -9.86 -15.74
C VAL A 59 -4.59 -10.67 -16.15
N GLU A 60 -5.23 -11.33 -15.19
CA GLU A 60 -6.45 -12.12 -15.43
C GLU A 60 -7.69 -11.25 -15.72
N ASP A 61 -7.79 -10.06 -15.13
CA ASP A 61 -8.94 -9.15 -15.28
C ASP A 61 -8.84 -8.20 -16.50
N LEU A 62 -7.62 -7.80 -16.90
CA LEU A 62 -7.38 -6.96 -18.08
C LEU A 62 -7.29 -7.72 -19.41
N GLY A 63 -7.44 -9.06 -19.41
CA GLY A 63 -7.50 -9.87 -20.62
C GLY A 63 -6.26 -9.75 -21.53
N LEU A 64 -5.07 -9.60 -20.94
CA LEU A 64 -3.80 -9.47 -21.68
C LEU A 64 -3.15 -10.83 -22.04
N LEU A 65 -3.98 -11.86 -22.29
CA LEU A 65 -3.56 -13.17 -22.80
C LEU A 65 -3.53 -13.23 -24.33
#